data_AF-A0A957IB52-F1
#
_entry.id   AF-A0A957IB52-F1
#
_cell.length_a   1.000
_cell.length_b   1.000
_cell.length_c   1.000
_cell.angle_alpha   90.00
_cell.angle_beta   90.00
_cell.angle_gamma   90.00
#
_symmetry.space_group_name_H-M   'P 1'
#
loop_
_entity.id
_entity.type
_entity.pdbx_description
1 polymer ?
#
loop_
_entity_poly.entity_id
_entity_poly.type
_entity_poly.pdbx_seq_one_letter_code
_entity_poly.pdbx_strand_id
1 'polypeptide(L)'
;VTDLIAIYEQAYSLAPTLKKDGSQRQALRDAARIELGMRAFLEAGGFKGFTDTFEDLHGLKQLPGVASQRLMADGYGFGAEGDWKTAALLRAMKVMSAGLEGGTSFMEDYTYHFSPSGDKVLGAHMLEICPSIASGKPSLEIHPLGIGGKEDPVRLVFDSQTGPAINA
;
A
#
# COMPACT_ATOMS: atom_id res chain seq x y z
N VAL A 1 1.08 2.82 18.62
CA VAL A 1 1.03 1.44 18.05
C VAL A 1 -0.29 0.75 18.37
N THR A 2 -0.65 0.53 19.65
CA THR A 2 -1.89 -0.17 20.01
C THR A 2 -3.14 0.47 19.39
N ASP A 3 -3.23 1.80 19.38
CA ASP A 3 -4.38 2.49 18.78
C ASP A 3 -4.45 2.28 17.26
N LEU A 4 -3.31 2.37 16.55
CA LEU A 4 -3.27 2.10 15.11
C LEU A 4 -3.68 0.66 14.77
N ILE A 5 -3.32 -0.30 15.62
CA ILE A 5 -3.76 -1.69 15.47
C ILE A 5 -5.28 -1.80 15.60
N ALA A 6 -5.90 -1.10 16.57
CA ALA A 6 -7.35 -1.07 16.70
C ALA A 6 -8.03 -0.47 15.46
N ILE A 7 -7.41 0.57 14.86
CA ILE A 7 -7.88 1.13 13.58
C ILE A 7 -7.80 0.08 12.48
N TYR A 8 -6.71 -0.70 12.38
CA TYR A 8 -6.63 -1.79 11.39
C TYR A 8 -7.73 -2.84 11.60
N GLU A 9 -7.98 -3.23 12.84
CA GLU A 9 -9.01 -4.23 13.18
C GLU A 9 -10.42 -3.77 12.82
N GLN A 10 -10.69 -2.47 12.94
CA GLN A 10 -11.96 -1.89 12.53
C GLN A 10 -12.06 -1.77 11.00
N ALA A 11 -11.01 -1.25 10.36
CA ALA A 11 -11.00 -0.90 8.94
C ALA A 11 -10.90 -2.11 8.02
N TYR A 12 -10.23 -3.20 8.43
CA TYR A 12 -9.87 -4.31 7.55
C TYR A 12 -10.29 -5.68 8.09
N SER A 13 -10.31 -6.68 7.22
CA SER A 13 -10.53 -8.07 7.58
C SER A 13 -9.17 -8.73 7.83
N LEU A 14 -8.79 -8.93 9.09
CA LEU A 14 -7.46 -9.48 9.41
C LEU A 14 -7.39 -10.99 9.15
N ALA A 15 -6.29 -11.41 8.51
CA ALA A 15 -5.89 -12.81 8.46
C ALA A 15 -5.81 -13.39 9.89
N PRO A 16 -6.21 -14.66 10.12
CA PRO A 16 -6.23 -15.25 11.46
C PRO A 16 -4.90 -15.14 12.23
N THR A 17 -3.77 -15.28 11.55
CA THR A 17 -2.43 -15.18 12.15
C THR A 17 -2.05 -13.77 12.61
N LEU A 18 -2.75 -12.73 12.14
CA LEU A 18 -2.55 -11.33 12.52
C LEU A 18 -3.51 -10.83 13.59
N LYS A 19 -4.50 -11.63 14.01
CA LYS A 19 -5.44 -11.28 15.09
C LYS A 19 -4.72 -11.26 16.46
N LYS A 20 -5.39 -10.76 17.50
CA LYS A 20 -4.81 -10.52 18.85
C LYS A 20 -3.95 -11.67 19.38
N ASP A 21 -4.41 -12.91 19.24
CA ASP A 21 -3.73 -14.13 19.71
C ASP A 21 -3.09 -14.93 18.55
N GLY A 22 -2.96 -14.32 17.37
CA GLY A 22 -2.39 -14.93 16.18
C GLY A 22 -0.86 -15.00 16.25
N SER A 23 -0.30 -16.07 15.67
CA SER A 23 1.14 -16.38 15.69
C SER A 23 2.04 -15.30 15.07
N GLN A 24 1.49 -14.47 14.17
CA GLN A 24 2.22 -13.42 13.45
C GLN A 24 1.77 -12.01 13.87
N ARG A 25 1.09 -11.86 15.02
CA ARG A 25 0.64 -10.56 15.54
C ARG A 25 1.78 -9.56 15.69
N GLN A 26 3.00 -10.02 15.99
CA GLN A 26 4.16 -9.16 16.12
C GLN A 26 4.53 -8.46 14.79
N ALA A 27 4.40 -9.15 13.65
CA ALA A 27 4.63 -8.56 12.33
C ALA A 27 3.68 -7.39 12.05
N LEU A 28 2.41 -7.52 12.43
CA LEU A 28 1.44 -6.42 12.34
C LEU A 28 1.84 -5.22 13.21
N ARG A 29 2.36 -5.46 14.42
CA ARG A 29 2.85 -4.38 15.29
C ARG A 29 4.09 -3.71 14.71
N ASP A 30 4.95 -4.46 14.04
CA ASP A 30 6.14 -3.93 13.37
C ASP A 30 5.75 -3.08 12.15
N ALA A 31 4.82 -3.54 11.31
CA ALA A 31 4.24 -2.73 10.23
C ALA A 31 3.58 -1.44 10.75
N ALA A 32 2.83 -1.50 11.85
CA ALA A 32 2.23 -0.33 12.48
C ALA A 32 3.28 0.67 13.02
N ARG A 33 4.43 0.19 13.51
CA ARG A 33 5.54 1.06 13.92
C ARG A 33 6.17 1.76 12.71
N ILE A 34 6.34 1.05 11.60
CA ILE A 34 6.84 1.60 10.34
C ILE A 34 5.90 2.72 9.86
N GLU A 35 4.58 2.48 9.79
CA GLU A 35 3.61 3.51 9.38
C GLU A 35 3.68 4.76 10.27
N LEU A 36 3.69 4.58 11.60
CA LEU A 36 3.76 5.71 12.53
C LEU A 36 5.07 6.50 12.39
N GLY A 37 6.19 5.81 12.22
CA GLY A 37 7.50 6.44 12.02
C GLY A 37 7.56 7.23 10.71
N MET A 38 7.12 6.62 9.61
CA MET A 38 7.05 7.27 8.30
C MET A 38 6.12 8.48 8.35
N ARG A 39 4.90 8.33 8.90
CA ARG A 39 3.94 9.43 9.01
C ARG A 39 4.51 10.60 9.81
N ALA A 40 5.07 10.34 10.98
CA ALA A 40 5.67 11.37 11.82
C ALA A 40 6.82 12.10 11.10
N PHE A 41 7.67 11.36 10.37
CA PHE A 41 8.76 11.93 9.59
C PHE A 41 8.23 12.82 8.44
N LEU A 42 7.25 12.33 7.69
CA LEU A 42 6.64 13.05 6.58
C LEU A 42 5.96 14.35 7.04
N GLU A 43 5.21 14.29 8.14
CA GLU A 43 4.54 15.43 8.74
C GLU A 43 5.53 16.47 9.28
N ALA A 44 6.53 16.04 10.04
CA ALA A 44 7.56 16.93 10.59
C ALA A 44 8.37 17.65 9.51
N GLY A 45 8.65 16.97 8.40
CA GLY A 45 9.34 17.56 7.24
C GLY A 45 8.44 18.32 6.27
N GLY A 46 7.12 18.31 6.47
CA GLY A 46 6.16 18.93 5.55
C GLY A 46 6.07 18.27 4.17
N PHE A 47 6.55 17.04 4.03
CA PHE A 47 6.58 16.30 2.76
C PHE A 47 5.17 15.92 2.30
N LYS A 48 4.99 15.78 0.98
CA LYS A 48 3.68 15.44 0.34
C LYS A 48 3.71 14.14 -0.45
N GLY A 49 4.87 13.53 -0.58
CA GLY A 49 5.07 12.23 -1.17
C GLY A 49 6.45 11.71 -0.84
N PHE A 50 6.68 10.44 -1.10
CA PHE A 50 7.92 9.75 -0.78
C PHE A 50 8.15 8.59 -1.75
N THR A 51 9.33 8.01 -1.65
CA THR A 51 9.70 6.75 -2.30
C THR A 51 10.36 5.85 -1.28
N ASP A 52 10.35 4.55 -1.53
CA ASP A 52 11.21 3.60 -0.85
C ASP A 52 12.13 2.90 -1.87
N THR A 53 12.98 2.01 -1.38
CA THR A 53 13.70 1.06 -2.21
C THR A 53 13.92 -0.22 -1.42
N PHE A 54 13.63 -1.38 -2.01
CA PHE A 54 13.87 -2.66 -1.36
C PHE A 54 15.37 -2.98 -1.22
N GLU A 55 16.24 -2.25 -1.94
CA GLU A 55 17.69 -2.45 -1.90
C GLU A 55 18.35 -1.80 -0.68
N ASP A 56 17.68 -0.86 -0.01
CA ASP A 56 18.16 -0.22 1.22
C ASP A 56 17.08 -0.22 2.32
N LEU A 57 17.05 -1.33 3.05
CA LEU A 57 16.14 -1.52 4.19
C LEU A 57 16.93 -1.71 5.49
N HIS A 58 18.15 -1.18 5.59
CA HIS A 58 18.96 -1.32 6.80
C HIS A 58 18.24 -0.74 8.03
N GLY A 59 18.14 -1.54 9.11
CA GLY A 59 17.40 -1.16 10.32
C GLY A 59 15.88 -1.33 10.25
N LEU A 60 15.30 -1.55 9.07
CA LEU A 60 13.89 -1.92 8.93
C LEU A 60 13.70 -3.44 9.01
N LYS A 61 12.61 -3.85 9.66
CA LYS A 61 12.23 -5.26 9.77
C LYS A 61 11.56 -5.81 8.52
N GLN A 62 10.77 -4.97 7.85
CA GLN A 62 9.91 -5.31 6.72
C GLN A 62 9.97 -4.18 5.69
N LEU A 63 9.78 -4.49 4.41
CA LEU A 63 9.48 -3.49 3.39
C LEU A 63 8.12 -2.81 3.73
N PRO A 64 7.98 -1.47 3.61
CA PRO A 64 6.74 -0.77 3.95
C PRO A 64 5.54 -1.09 3.03
N GLY A 65 4.81 -2.17 3.30
CA GLY A 65 3.57 -2.52 2.59
C GLY A 65 2.35 -1.69 3.03
N VAL A 66 1.63 -2.18 4.04
CA VAL A 66 0.40 -1.52 4.56
C VAL A 66 0.63 -0.05 4.95
N ALA A 67 1.84 0.29 5.42
CA ALA A 67 2.23 1.66 5.70
C ALA A 67 2.11 2.56 4.46
N SER A 68 2.73 2.18 3.34
CA SER A 68 2.68 2.92 2.08
C SER A 68 1.26 2.95 1.50
N GLN A 69 0.52 1.83 1.57
CA GLN A 69 -0.86 1.75 1.12
C GLN A 69 -1.77 2.75 1.85
N ARG A 70 -1.65 2.85 3.18
CA ARG A 70 -2.44 3.78 4.00
C ARG A 70 -1.99 5.23 3.85
N LEU A 71 -0.69 5.50 3.77
CA LEU A 71 -0.20 6.86 3.49
C LEU A 71 -0.71 7.37 2.14
N MET A 72 -0.73 6.52 1.09
CA MET A 72 -1.38 6.88 -0.16
C MET A 72 -2.89 7.14 0.00
N ALA A 73 -3.59 6.35 0.82
CA ALA A 73 -5.01 6.57 1.09
C ALA A 73 -5.26 7.92 1.78
N ASP A 74 -4.33 8.38 2.62
CA ASP A 74 -4.37 9.68 3.26
C ASP A 74 -3.91 10.84 2.35
N GLY A 75 -3.62 10.54 1.08
CA GLY A 75 -3.35 11.54 0.05
C GLY A 75 -1.87 11.71 -0.30
N TYR A 76 -0.94 11.01 0.35
CA TYR A 76 0.48 11.11 0.00
C TYR A 76 0.75 10.55 -1.41
N GLY A 77 1.68 11.17 -2.12
CA GLY A 77 2.30 10.57 -3.29
C GLY A 77 3.25 9.45 -2.89
N PHE A 78 3.32 8.41 -3.70
CA PHE A 78 4.21 7.28 -3.53
C PHE A 78 4.71 6.83 -4.90
N GLY A 79 5.98 6.47 -4.97
CA GLY A 79 6.58 5.79 -6.09
C GLY A 79 7.56 4.76 -5.54
N ALA A 80 7.47 3.54 -6.06
CA ALA A 80 8.31 2.45 -5.61
C ALA A 80 9.73 2.55 -6.20
N GLU A 81 10.69 1.84 -5.61
CA GLU A 81 12.07 1.70 -6.10
C GLU A 81 12.80 3.03 -6.43
N GLY A 82 12.53 4.07 -5.65
CA GLY A 82 13.13 5.39 -5.83
C GLY A 82 12.49 6.24 -6.93
N ASP A 83 11.34 5.85 -7.48
CA ASP A 83 10.69 6.59 -8.56
C ASP A 83 9.94 7.85 -8.07
N TRP A 84 10.72 8.90 -7.88
CA TRP A 84 10.22 10.21 -7.47
C TRP A 84 9.29 10.87 -8.50
N LYS A 85 9.35 10.48 -9.78
CA LYS A 85 8.49 11.06 -10.83
C LYS A 85 7.06 10.58 -10.63
N THR A 86 6.87 9.28 -10.46
CA THR A 86 5.57 8.68 -10.18
C THR A 86 5.06 9.11 -8.81
N ALA A 87 5.93 9.24 -7.79
CA ALA A 87 5.53 9.79 -6.50
C ALA A 87 4.95 11.21 -6.61
N ALA A 88 5.60 12.09 -7.38
CA ALA A 88 5.13 13.44 -7.62
C ALA A 88 3.84 13.47 -8.44
N LEU A 89 3.76 12.64 -9.50
CA LEU A 89 2.57 12.52 -10.35
C LEU A 89 1.36 12.03 -9.54
N LEU A 90 1.53 10.97 -8.73
CA LEU A 90 0.46 10.44 -7.89
C LEU A 90 -0.06 11.50 -6.92
N ARG A 91 0.84 12.25 -6.28
CA ARG A 91 0.42 13.35 -5.40
C ARG A 91 -0.36 14.40 -6.18
N ALA A 92 0.11 14.81 -7.34
CA ALA A 92 -0.57 15.80 -8.17
C ALA A 92 -1.97 15.34 -8.58
N MET A 93 -2.11 14.09 -9.04
CA MET A 93 -3.40 13.51 -9.42
C MET A 93 -4.35 13.37 -8.22
N LYS A 94 -3.85 12.99 -7.03
CA LYS A 94 -4.64 12.95 -5.79
C LYS A 94 -5.15 14.33 -5.37
N VAL A 95 -4.38 15.39 -5.57
CA VAL A 95 -4.86 16.76 -5.34
C VAL A 95 -5.88 17.17 -6.39
N MET A 96 -5.64 16.82 -7.66
CA MET A 96 -6.54 17.11 -8.78
C MET A 96 -7.92 16.44 -8.60
N SER A 97 -7.97 15.25 -8.03
CA SER A 97 -9.22 14.50 -7.79
C SER A 97 -9.92 14.83 -6.48
N ALA A 98 -9.43 15.81 -5.71
CA ALA A 98 -10.04 16.18 -4.43
C ALA A 98 -11.52 16.59 -4.60
N GLY A 99 -12.41 15.91 -3.86
CA GLY A 99 -13.86 16.15 -3.91
C GLY A 99 -14.58 15.45 -5.07
N LEU A 100 -13.88 14.70 -5.91
CA LEU A 100 -14.49 13.85 -6.95
C LEU A 100 -14.73 12.43 -6.41
N GLU A 101 -15.69 11.74 -7.02
CA GLU A 101 -15.89 10.30 -6.77
C GLU A 101 -14.80 9.47 -7.45
N GLY A 102 -14.44 8.34 -6.82
CA GLY A 102 -13.42 7.42 -7.32
C GLY A 102 -12.10 7.48 -6.53
N GLY A 103 -11.17 6.60 -6.91
CA GLY A 103 -9.86 6.46 -6.28
C GLY A 103 -8.71 6.86 -7.20
N THR A 104 -7.52 7.01 -6.63
CA THR A 104 -6.27 7.24 -7.39
C THR A 104 -5.15 6.50 -6.69
N SER A 105 -4.43 5.66 -7.41
CA SER A 105 -3.40 4.77 -6.86
C SER A 105 -2.12 4.84 -7.68
N PHE A 106 -0.99 4.54 -7.04
CA PHE A 106 0.17 3.99 -7.74
C PHE A 106 -0.21 2.64 -8.38
N MET A 107 0.38 2.32 -9.53
CA MET A 107 0.07 1.11 -10.29
C MET A 107 1.25 0.69 -11.19
N GLU A 108 1.40 -0.61 -11.40
CA GLU A 108 2.31 -1.19 -12.39
C GLU A 108 1.60 -2.34 -13.14
N ASP A 109 1.77 -2.40 -14.46
CA ASP A 109 1.25 -3.47 -15.32
C ASP A 109 2.01 -4.78 -15.04
N TYR A 110 1.36 -5.72 -14.34
CA TYR A 110 2.05 -6.87 -13.74
C TYR A 110 2.02 -8.12 -14.62
N THR A 111 0.90 -8.38 -15.32
CA THR A 111 0.78 -9.49 -16.28
C THR A 111 -0.39 -9.31 -17.24
N TYR A 112 -0.41 -10.12 -18.30
CA TYR A 112 -1.42 -10.06 -19.36
C TYR A 112 -2.26 -11.33 -19.44
N HIS A 113 -3.52 -11.15 -19.79
CA HIS A 113 -4.43 -12.21 -20.17
C HIS A 113 -4.84 -12.01 -21.63
N PHE A 114 -4.33 -12.85 -22.53
CA PHE A 114 -4.71 -12.85 -23.93
C PHE A 114 -5.83 -13.86 -24.16
N SER A 115 -6.97 -13.39 -24.67
CA SER A 115 -8.15 -14.24 -24.87
C SER A 115 -8.97 -13.77 -26.08
N PRO A 116 -9.56 -14.70 -26.85
CA PRO A 116 -10.50 -14.35 -27.91
C PRO A 116 -11.69 -13.52 -27.43
N SER A 117 -12.04 -13.59 -26.15
CA SER A 117 -13.13 -12.81 -25.53
C SER A 117 -12.73 -11.40 -25.10
N GLY A 118 -11.44 -11.04 -25.23
CA GLY A 118 -10.91 -9.72 -24.89
C GLY A 118 -9.65 -9.82 -24.03
N ASP A 119 -8.62 -9.09 -24.47
CA ASP A 119 -7.35 -9.01 -23.77
C ASP A 119 -7.47 -8.12 -22.51
N LYS A 120 -6.73 -8.46 -21.47
CA LYS A 120 -6.73 -7.74 -20.20
C LYS A 120 -5.31 -7.59 -19.63
N VAL A 121 -5.13 -6.56 -18.83
CA VAL A 121 -3.94 -6.35 -18.00
C VAL A 121 -4.33 -6.49 -16.54
N LEU A 122 -3.53 -7.23 -15.78
CA LEU A 122 -3.59 -7.21 -14.33
C LEU A 122 -2.55 -6.22 -13.82
N GLY A 123 -3.03 -5.13 -13.23
CA GLY A 123 -2.19 -4.16 -12.53
C GLY A 123 -2.01 -4.55 -11.06
N ALA A 124 -0.79 -4.44 -10.56
CA ALA A 124 -0.44 -4.66 -9.17
C ALA A 124 0.90 -3.96 -8.87
N HIS A 125 1.45 -4.22 -7.69
CA HIS A 125 2.87 -4.02 -7.38
C HIS A 125 3.23 -5.02 -6.28
N MET A 126 4.48 -5.02 -5.83
CA MET A 126 4.98 -5.91 -4.79
C MET A 126 4.08 -5.91 -3.56
N LEU A 127 3.72 -4.75 -3.01
CA LEU A 127 2.79 -4.60 -1.88
C LEU A 127 1.85 -3.40 -2.04
N GLU A 128 2.28 -2.33 -2.72
CA GLU A 128 1.90 -0.95 -2.45
C GLU A 128 0.77 -0.44 -3.36
N ILE A 129 -0.39 -1.12 -3.37
CA ILE A 129 -1.59 -0.60 -4.06
C ILE A 129 -2.52 0.12 -3.08
N CYS A 130 -2.94 1.34 -3.42
CA CYS A 130 -3.73 2.21 -2.55
C CYS A 130 -5.17 1.69 -2.42
N PRO A 131 -5.71 1.52 -1.21
CA PRO A 131 -7.06 1.02 -1.00
C PRO A 131 -8.16 2.00 -1.44
N SER A 132 -7.82 3.21 -1.91
CA SER A 132 -8.81 4.14 -2.48
C SER A 132 -9.52 3.60 -3.73
N ILE A 133 -8.92 2.64 -4.43
CA ILE A 133 -9.53 1.97 -5.59
C ILE A 133 -10.20 0.64 -5.22
N ALA A 134 -10.22 0.25 -3.96
CA ALA A 134 -10.71 -1.06 -3.54
C ALA A 134 -12.22 -1.22 -3.75
N SER A 135 -12.61 -2.41 -4.17
CA SER A 135 -13.97 -2.92 -4.14
C SER A 135 -14.19 -3.63 -2.81
N GLY A 136 -15.12 -3.12 -1.99
CA GLY A 136 -15.43 -3.70 -0.69
C GLY A 136 -14.36 -3.45 0.38
N LYS A 137 -14.39 -4.29 1.43
CA LYS A 137 -13.51 -4.16 2.60
C LYS A 137 -12.20 -4.94 2.38
N PRO A 138 -11.02 -4.29 2.33
CA PRO A 138 -9.76 -4.98 2.13
C PRO A 138 -9.43 -6.01 3.22
N SER A 139 -8.74 -7.07 2.81
CA SER A 139 -8.14 -8.06 3.70
C SER A 139 -6.75 -7.59 4.13
N LEU A 140 -6.41 -7.71 5.41
CA LEU A 140 -5.07 -7.39 5.92
C LEU A 140 -4.32 -8.68 6.17
N GLU A 141 -3.31 -8.94 5.35
CA GLU A 141 -2.66 -10.23 5.22
C GLU A 141 -1.13 -10.11 5.37
N ILE A 142 -0.49 -11.26 5.57
CA ILE A 142 0.96 -11.40 5.67
C ILE A 142 1.39 -12.56 4.77
N HIS A 143 2.40 -12.32 3.94
CA HIS A 143 2.90 -13.30 2.98
C HIS A 143 4.42 -13.17 2.85
N PRO A 144 5.14 -14.26 2.55
CA PRO A 144 6.57 -14.18 2.27
C PRO A 144 6.89 -13.25 1.09
N LEU A 145 7.93 -12.44 1.25
CA LEU A 145 8.51 -11.63 0.19
C LEU A 145 10.03 -11.79 0.20
N GLY A 146 10.56 -12.50 -0.81
CA GLY A 146 12.01 -12.70 -0.92
C GLY A 146 12.77 -11.43 -1.33
N ILE A 147 12.11 -10.52 -2.05
CA ILE A 147 12.71 -9.26 -2.51
C ILE A 147 12.99 -8.36 -1.31
N GLY A 148 14.22 -7.82 -1.23
CA GLY A 148 14.70 -7.01 -0.10
C GLY A 148 15.19 -7.81 1.12
N GLY A 149 15.00 -9.14 1.16
CA GLY A 149 15.59 -10.02 2.17
C GLY A 149 15.16 -9.74 3.61
N LYS A 150 13.90 -9.34 3.81
CA LYS A 150 13.32 -8.96 5.11
C LYS A 150 12.32 -9.97 5.64
N GLU A 151 11.82 -9.71 6.85
CA GLU A 151 10.69 -10.47 7.40
C GLU A 151 9.44 -10.27 6.54
N ASP A 152 8.53 -11.25 6.57
CA ASP A 152 7.27 -11.23 5.81
C ASP A 152 6.46 -9.94 6.07
N PRO A 153 6.24 -9.10 5.05
CA PRO A 153 5.55 -7.83 5.21
C PRO A 153 4.03 -8.01 5.26
N VAL A 154 3.38 -7.13 6.03
CA VAL A 154 1.93 -7.03 6.08
C VAL A 154 1.41 -6.09 4.98
N ARG A 155 0.35 -6.49 4.28
CA ARG A 155 -0.27 -5.74 3.17
C ARG A 155 -1.79 -5.83 3.19
N LEU A 156 -2.45 -4.85 2.55
CA LEU A 156 -3.85 -4.92 2.16
C LEU A 156 -3.98 -5.66 0.83
N VAL A 157 -4.95 -6.56 0.76
CA VAL A 157 -5.31 -7.36 -0.42
C VAL A 157 -6.78 -7.10 -0.74
N PHE A 158 -7.07 -6.78 -2.01
CA PHE A 158 -8.40 -6.43 -2.49
C PHE A 158 -8.46 -6.48 -4.01
N ASP A 159 -9.68 -6.60 -4.56
CA ASP A 159 -9.96 -6.32 -5.96
C ASP A 159 -10.28 -4.84 -6.15
N SER A 160 -10.01 -4.28 -7.33
CA SER A 160 -10.34 -2.88 -7.66
C SER A 160 -11.81 -2.70 -8.06
N GLN A 161 -12.30 -1.46 -8.01
CA GLN A 161 -13.60 -1.09 -8.55
C GLN A 161 -13.63 -1.19 -10.08
N THR A 162 -14.78 -1.57 -10.63
CA THR A 162 -15.03 -1.57 -12.07
C THR A 162 -15.50 -0.19 -12.52
N GLY A 163 -14.93 0.34 -13.60
CA GLY A 163 -15.39 1.57 -14.21
C GLY A 163 -14.37 2.16 -15.19
N PRO A 164 -14.71 3.26 -15.88
CA PRO A 164 -13.74 4.02 -16.65
C PRO A 164 -12.60 4.53 -15.76
N ALA A 165 -11.37 4.39 -16.23
CA ALA A 165 -10.17 4.87 -15.54
C ALA A 165 -9.13 5.33 -16.56
N ILE A 166 -8.10 6.03 -16.07
CA ILE A 166 -6.91 6.37 -16.83
C ILE A 166 -5.68 5.77 -16.12
N ASN A 167 -4.70 5.34 -16.91
CA ASN A 167 -3.37 4.95 -16.44
C ASN A 167 -2.36 5.87 -17.13
N ALA A 168 -1.40 6.43 -16.39
CA ALA A 168 -0.54 7.53 -16.82
C ALA A 168 0.94 7.23 -16.58
#